data_AF-A0A086P5X8-F1
#
_entry.id   AF-A0A086P5X8-F1
#
_cell.length_a   1.000
_cell.length_b   1.000
_cell.length_c   1.000
_cell.angle_alpha   90.00
_cell.angle_beta   90.00
_cell.angle_gamma   90.00
#
_symmetry.space_group_name_H-M   'P 1'
#
loop_
_entity.id
_entity.type
_entity.pdbx_description
1 polymer ?
#
loop_
_entity_poly.entity_id
_entity_poly.type
_entity_poly.pdbx_seq_one_letter_code
_entity_poly.pdbx_strand_id
1 'polypeptide(L)'
;MYLYWAVDSRGETIDFLLRATRDAGAAKRFFRKALAQPHTVNPRTITVDKNSAYPCAAAEMKRAKEVWRFSRLRRIKYLNNIVEQDHRRIKRLVRPEMGVKSLMTA
;
A
#
# COMPACT_ATOMS: atom_id res chain seq x y z
N MET A 1 -4.93 9.68 9.82
CA MET A 1 -4.79 9.61 8.35
C MET A 1 -3.68 8.63 8.01
N TYR A 2 -3.98 7.57 7.28
CA TYR A 2 -3.07 6.49 6.91
C TYR A 2 -2.89 6.46 5.39
N LEU A 3 -1.63 6.38 4.98
CA LEU A 3 -1.24 6.22 3.58
C LEU A 3 -0.85 4.76 3.35
N TYR A 4 -1.57 4.09 2.46
CA TYR A 4 -1.22 2.80 1.91
C TYR A 4 -0.46 3.04 0.61
N TRP A 5 0.64 2.31 0.42
CA TRP A 5 1.49 2.45 -0.76
C TRP A 5 2.03 1.09 -1.15
N ALA A 6 2.02 0.82 -2.46
CA ALA A 6 2.53 -0.38 -3.09
C ALA A 6 3.66 0.04 -4.04
N VAL A 7 4.80 -0.60 -3.86
CA VAL A 7 5.94 -0.49 -4.77
C VAL A 7 6.25 -1.86 -5.32
N ASP A 8 6.75 -1.91 -6.55
CA ASP A 8 7.23 -3.13 -7.16
C ASP A 8 8.62 -3.52 -6.60
N SER A 9 9.17 -4.63 -7.09
CA SER A 9 10.51 -5.07 -6.71
C SER A 9 11.64 -4.16 -7.20
N ARG A 10 11.41 -3.32 -8.21
CA ARG A 10 12.36 -2.35 -8.76
C ARG A 10 12.30 -1.01 -8.04
N GLY A 11 11.37 -0.83 -7.10
CA GLY A 11 11.14 0.42 -6.37
C GLY A 11 10.25 1.41 -7.12
N GLU A 12 9.58 0.98 -8.18
CA GLU A 12 8.58 1.78 -8.88
C GLU A 12 7.25 1.77 -8.11
N THR A 13 6.64 2.94 -8.01
CA THR A 13 5.34 3.08 -7.35
C THR A 13 4.24 2.50 -8.24
N ILE A 14 3.51 1.52 -7.69
CA ILE A 14 2.32 0.94 -8.33
C ILE A 14 1.12 1.84 -8.07
N ASP A 15 0.81 2.06 -6.78
CA ASP A 15 -0.35 2.85 -6.39
C ASP A 15 -0.27 3.31 -4.93
N PHE A 16 -1.05 4.35 -4.63
CA PHE A 16 -1.27 4.92 -3.31
C PHE A 16 -2.76 5.02 -2.96
N LEU A 17 -3.07 4.87 -1.68
CA LEU A 17 -4.43 5.06 -1.16
C LEU A 17 -4.38 5.72 0.21
N LEU A 18 -5.05 6.88 0.31
CA LEU A 18 -5.22 7.60 1.56
C LEU A 18 -6.54 7.17 2.22
N ARG A 19 -6.49 6.81 3.50
CA ARG A 19 -7.69 6.49 4.30
C ARG A 19 -7.60 7.10 5.69
N ALA A 20 -8.76 7.36 6.29
CA ALA A 20 -8.82 7.87 7.65
C ALA A 20 -8.39 6.79 8.68
N THR A 21 -8.75 5.54 8.42
CA THR A 21 -8.63 4.38 9.32
C THR A 21 -7.67 3.32 8.76
N ARG A 22 -7.16 2.47 9.66
CA ARG A 22 -6.29 1.32 9.34
C ARG A 22 -7.02 0.00 9.51
N ASP A 23 -8.11 -0.18 8.77
CA ASP A 23 -9.00 -1.33 8.84
C ASP A 23 -8.69 -2.40 7.77
N ALA A 24 -9.19 -3.62 7.98
CA ALA A 24 -9.06 -4.72 7.02
C ALA A 24 -9.78 -4.42 5.69
N GLY A 25 -10.89 -3.69 5.74
CA GLY A 25 -11.62 -3.22 4.56
C GLY A 25 -10.78 -2.28 3.71
N ALA A 26 -10.13 -1.28 4.33
CA ALA A 26 -9.18 -0.40 3.66
C ALA A 26 -8.01 -1.17 3.04
N ALA A 27 -7.42 -2.13 3.76
CA ALA A 27 -6.34 -2.96 3.24
C ALA A 27 -6.78 -3.79 2.02
N LYS A 28 -7.95 -4.41 2.06
CA LYS A 28 -8.52 -5.18 0.94
C LYS A 28 -8.79 -4.30 -0.27
N ARG A 29 -9.40 -3.14 -0.07
CA ARG A 29 -9.65 -2.16 -1.14
C ARG A 29 -8.33 -1.70 -1.76
N PHE A 30 -7.32 -1.48 -0.94
CA PHE A 30 -5.99 -1.12 -1.42
C PHE A 30 -5.38 -2.20 -2.31
N PHE A 31 -5.38 -3.46 -1.86
CA PHE A 31 -4.86 -4.55 -2.68
C PHE A 31 -5.61 -4.72 -4.00
N ARG A 32 -6.95 -4.61 -3.99
CA ARG A 32 -7.74 -4.64 -5.23
C ARG A 32 -7.34 -3.51 -6.19
N LYS A 33 -7.15 -2.30 -5.66
CA LYS A 33 -6.72 -1.14 -6.44
C LYS A 33 -5.34 -1.38 -7.06
N ALA A 34 -4.38 -1.86 -6.27
CA ALA A 34 -3.03 -2.15 -6.73
C ALA A 34 -2.99 -3.26 -7.79
N LEU A 35 -3.75 -4.35 -7.60
CA LEU A 35 -3.80 -5.46 -8.56
C LEU A 35 -4.57 -5.15 -9.84
N ALA A 36 -5.46 -4.14 -9.80
CA ALA A 36 -6.17 -3.68 -11.00
C ALA A 36 -5.31 -2.79 -11.91
N GLN A 37 -4.10 -2.40 -11.49
CA GLN A 37 -3.22 -1.57 -12.30
C GLN A 37 -2.69 -2.38 -13.51
N PRO A 38 -2.65 -1.80 -14.72
CA PRO A 38 -2.32 -2.52 -15.95
C PRO A 38 -0.88 -3.06 -15.99
N HIS A 39 0.03 -2.45 -15.25
CA HIS A 39 1.42 -2.88 -15.10
C HIS A 39 1.65 -3.82 -13.91
N THR A 40 0.59 -4.20 -13.19
CA THR A 40 0.68 -5.08 -12.02
C THR A 40 0.27 -6.49 -12.39
N VAL A 41 1.22 -7.41 -12.31
CA VAL A 41 1.00 -8.85 -12.44
C VAL A 41 0.73 -9.45 -11.06
N ASN A 42 -0.08 -10.50 -10.99
CA ASN A 42 -0.33 -11.23 -9.75
C ASN A 42 0.98 -11.62 -9.06
N PRO A 43 1.26 -11.07 -7.86
CA PRO A 43 2.57 -11.20 -7.24
C PRO A 43 2.75 -12.60 -6.62
N ARG A 44 3.92 -13.21 -6.86
CA ARG A 44 4.32 -14.46 -6.18
C ARG A 44 4.54 -14.28 -4.69
N THR A 45 5.01 -13.10 -4.28
CA THR A 45 5.25 -12.76 -2.87
C THR A 45 4.71 -11.36 -2.61
N ILE A 46 3.90 -11.20 -1.57
CA ILE A 46 3.42 -9.92 -1.08
C ILE A 46 4.12 -9.65 0.23
N THR A 47 4.89 -8.58 0.30
CA THR A 47 5.54 -8.14 1.53
C THR A 47 4.68 -7.07 2.18
N VAL A 48 4.36 -7.24 3.46
CA VAL A 48 3.52 -6.31 4.23
C VAL A 48 4.15 -6.00 5.57
N ASP A 49 3.75 -4.86 6.13
CA ASP A 49 4.02 -4.51 7.52
C ASP A 49 3.34 -5.48 8.51
N LYS A 50 3.80 -5.49 9.76
CA LYS A 50 3.31 -6.35 10.85
C LYS A 50 1.87 -6.04 11.28
N ASN A 51 1.13 -5.20 10.57
CA ASN A 51 -0.26 -4.91 10.86
C ASN A 51 -1.16 -6.15 10.67
N SER A 52 -2.01 -6.41 11.66
CA SER A 52 -2.94 -7.54 11.69
C SER A 52 -4.02 -7.48 10.61
N ALA A 53 -4.32 -6.29 10.07
CA ALA A 53 -5.29 -6.12 9.00
C ALA A 53 -4.87 -6.77 7.67
N TYR A 54 -3.56 -6.86 7.39
CA TYR A 54 -3.08 -7.38 6.09
C TYR A 54 -3.21 -8.89 5.93
N PRO A 55 -2.85 -9.73 6.92
CA PRO A 55 -3.11 -11.17 6.84
C PRO A 55 -4.58 -11.52 6.63
N CYS A 56 -5.48 -10.82 7.33
CA CYS A 56 -6.92 -11.01 7.18
C CYS A 56 -7.39 -10.67 5.76
N ALA A 57 -7.02 -9.48 5.27
CA ALA A 57 -7.35 -9.05 3.90
C ALA A 57 -6.75 -9.99 2.83
N ALA A 58 -5.50 -10.42 2.98
CA ALA A 58 -4.84 -11.32 2.03
C ALA A 58 -5.49 -12.72 2.02
N ALA A 59 -5.93 -13.24 3.17
CA ALA A 59 -6.63 -14.51 3.26
C ALA A 59 -7.99 -14.45 2.55
N GLU A 60 -8.75 -13.37 2.73
CA GLU A 60 -10.01 -13.16 2.00
C GLU A 60 -9.80 -13.06 0.49
N MET A 61 -8.77 -12.34 0.04
CA MET A 61 -8.48 -12.20 -1.40
C MET A 61 -8.07 -13.53 -2.04
N LYS A 62 -7.35 -14.38 -1.31
CA LYS A 62 -7.05 -15.75 -1.75
C LYS A 62 -8.32 -16.59 -1.89
N ARG A 63 -9.27 -16.46 -0.95
CA ARG A 63 -10.58 -17.13 -1.04
C ARG A 63 -11.39 -16.63 -2.25
N ALA A 64 -11.32 -15.33 -2.53
CA ALA A 64 -11.97 -14.69 -3.67
C ALA A 64 -11.27 -14.97 -5.03
N LYS A 65 -10.17 -15.73 -5.07
CA LYS A 65 -9.34 -16.00 -6.26
C LYS A 65 -8.77 -14.74 -6.95
N GLU A 66 -8.73 -13.61 -6.25
CA GLU A 66 -8.15 -12.35 -6.76
C GLU A 66 -6.61 -12.39 -6.76
N VAL A 67 -6.04 -13.15 -5.83
CA VAL A 67 -4.58 -13.39 -5.71
C VAL A 67 -4.31 -14.87 -5.90
N TRP A 68 -3.15 -15.22 -6.47
CA TRP A 68 -2.76 -16.62 -6.58
C TRP A 68 -2.78 -17.32 -5.22
N ARG A 69 -3.33 -18.54 -5.21
CA ARG A 69 -3.40 -19.39 -4.01
C ARG A 69 -2.03 -19.60 -3.37
N PHE A 70 -0.99 -19.68 -4.22
CA PHE A 70 0.41 -19.89 -3.82
C PHE A 70 1.16 -18.61 -3.46
N SER A 71 0.56 -17.42 -3.58
CA SER A 71 1.22 -16.16 -3.22
C SER A 71 1.62 -16.19 -1.75
N ARG A 72 2.91 -15.97 -1.47
CA ARG A 72 3.43 -15.97 -0.10
C ARG A 72 3.26 -14.58 0.51
N LEU A 73 2.62 -14.49 1.67
CA LEU A 73 2.59 -13.27 2.45
C LEU A 73 3.79 -13.25 3.39
N ARG A 74 4.67 -12.25 3.25
CA ARG A 74 5.83 -12.07 4.12
C ARG A 74 5.63 -10.83 4.99
N ARG A 75 5.70 -11.01 6.31
CA ARG A 75 5.70 -9.92 7.28
C ARG A 75 7.14 -9.58 7.63
N ILE A 76 7.75 -8.68 6.87
CA ILE A 76 9.17 -8.38 6.99
C ILE A 76 9.35 -6.87 7.21
N LYS A 77 9.92 -6.50 8.35
CA LYS A 77 10.16 -5.09 8.71
C LYS A 77 11.14 -4.40 7.76
N TYR A 78 12.22 -5.06 7.36
CA TYR A 78 13.32 -4.42 6.62
C TYR A 78 12.97 -4.07 5.17
N LEU A 79 12.11 -4.85 4.51
CA LEU A 79 11.65 -4.55 3.15
C LEU A 79 10.69 -3.35 3.13
N ASN A 80 10.06 -3.03 4.26
CA ASN A 80 9.32 -1.78 4.39
C ASN A 80 10.25 -0.56 4.40
N ASN A 81 11.54 -0.71 4.70
CA ASN A 81 12.47 0.43 4.70
C ASN A 81 12.60 1.07 3.30
N ILE A 82 12.47 0.29 2.22
CA ILE A 82 12.48 0.79 0.83
C ILE A 82 11.24 1.67 0.60
N VAL A 83 10.06 1.14 0.96
CA VAL A 83 8.79 1.87 0.93
C VAL A 83 8.87 3.14 1.81
N GLU A 84 9.41 3.04 3.02
CA GLU A 84 9.58 4.16 3.94
C GLU A 84 10.63 5.19 3.47
N GLN A 85 11.63 4.78 2.69
CA GLN A 85 12.59 5.69 2.09
C GLN A 85 11.96 6.46 0.93
N ASP A 86 11.16 5.78 0.11
CA ASP A 86 10.37 6.43 -0.93
C ASP A 86 9.32 7.38 -0.33
N HIS A 87 8.70 7.00 0.79
CA HIS A 87 7.86 7.88 1.61
C HIS A 87 8.60 9.16 2.00
N ARG A 88 9.88 9.09 2.38
CA ARG A 88 10.67 10.29 2.74
C ARG A 88 10.95 11.19 1.55
N ARG A 89 10.99 10.65 0.32
CA ARG A 89 11.18 11.44 -0.90
C ARG A 89 9.90 12.21 -1.23
N ILE A 90 8.76 11.53 -1.29
CA ILE A 90 7.47 12.18 -1.57
C ILE A 90 7.08 13.13 -0.43
N LYS A 91 7.26 12.76 0.84
CA LYS A 91 7.01 13.69 1.95
C LYS A 91 7.89 14.94 1.87
N ARG A 92 9.12 14.85 1.35
CA ARG A 92 9.98 16.03 1.12
C ARG A 92 9.49 16.90 -0.03
N LEU A 93 8.91 16.31 -1.07
CA LEU A 93 8.30 17.05 -2.19
C LEU A 93 6.98 17.74 -1.79
N VAL A 94 6.15 17.08 -0.99
CA VAL A 94 4.82 17.58 -0.59
C VAL A 94 4.88 18.52 0.63
N ARG A 95 5.90 18.40 1.50
CA ARG A 95 6.06 19.27 2.68
C ARG A 95 6.14 20.77 2.37
N PRO A 96 6.91 21.23 1.36
CA PRO A 96 6.91 22.62 0.94
C PRO A 96 5.53 23.09 0.46
N GLU A 97 4.80 22.27 -0.29
CA GLU A 97 3.46 22.62 -0.79
C GLU A 97 2.38 22.66 0.31
N MET A 98 2.55 21.93 1.40
CA MET A 98 1.67 22.01 2.57
C MET A 98 1.90 23.26 3.44
N GLY A 99 2.97 24.03 3.21
CA GLY A 99 3.15 25.35 3.81
C GLY A 99 2.28 26.44 3.17
N VAL A 100 1.63 26.16 2.03
CA VAL A 100 0.91 27.17 1.22
C VAL A 100 -0.58 26.88 1.03
N LYS A 101 -1.17 25.93 1.77
CA LYS A 101 -2.61 25.65 1.69
C LYS A 101 -3.26 25.65 3.06
N SER A 102 -3.35 26.85 3.64
CA SER A 102 -4.50 27.26 4.44
C SER A 102 -5.75 27.03 3.58
N LEU A 103 -6.51 25.98 3.87
CA LEU A 103 -7.85 25.84 3.31
C LEU A 103 -8.73 26.91 3.96
N MET A 104 -8.74 28.11 3.37
CA MET A 104 -9.82 29.07 3.53
C MET A 104 -11.11 28.37 3.08
N THR A 105 -11.95 28.01 4.04
CA THR A 105 -13.36 27.73 3.79
C THR A 105 -14.06 29.08 3.88
N ALA A 106 -14.63 29.53 2.76
CA ALA A 106 -15.53 30.67 2.69
C ALA A 106 -16.93 30.29 3.19
#